data_AF-E0PFI0-F1
#
_entry.id   AF-E0PFI0-F1
#
_cell.length_a   1.000
_cell.length_b   1.000
_cell.length_c   1.000
_cell.angle_alpha   90.00
_cell.angle_beta   90.00
_cell.angle_gamma   90.00
#
_symmetry.space_group_name_H-M   'P 1'
#
loop_
_entity.id
_entity.type
_entity.pdbx_description
1 polymer ?
#
loop_
_entity_poly.entity_id
_entity_poly.type
_entity_poly.pdbx_seq_one_letter_code
_entity_poly.pdbx_strand_id
1 'polypeptide(L)'
;MSVVEKLRRKLFMTTFLWILLVLVALLGGLVGGVFIARKQFEKEIGEHPRLTPEAIREMMSQMGQKPSEAKIQQTYRNIIKQSKAAATKAKK
;
A
#
# COMPACT_ATOMS: atom_id res chain seq x y z
N MET A 1 -13.75 -42.28 34.00
CA MET A 1 -13.53 -41.39 32.83
C MET A 1 -12.57 -42.09 31.88
N SER A 2 -13.02 -42.47 30.68
CA SER A 2 -12.25 -43.36 29.80
C SER A 2 -11.08 -42.63 29.11
N VAL A 3 -9.98 -43.33 28.84
CA VAL A 3 -8.79 -42.79 28.14
C VAL A 3 -9.17 -42.16 26.79
N VAL A 4 -10.17 -42.73 26.13
CA VAL A 4 -10.75 -42.25 24.86
C VAL A 4 -11.32 -40.82 24.99
N GLU A 5 -11.99 -40.49 26.09
CA GLU A 5 -12.52 -39.14 26.32
C GLU A 5 -11.42 -38.11 26.59
N LYS A 6 -10.34 -38.49 27.29
CA LYS A 6 -9.17 -37.61 27.46
C LYS A 6 -8.50 -37.33 26.12
N LEU A 7 -8.33 -38.36 25.28
CA LEU A 7 -7.70 -38.21 23.96
C LEU A 7 -8.55 -37.33 23.03
N ARG A 8 -9.86 -37.57 22.99
CA ARG A 8 -10.81 -36.77 22.20
C ARG A 8 -10.83 -35.30 22.63
N ARG A 9 -10.87 -35.01 23.94
CA ARG A 9 -10.80 -33.62 24.44
C ARG A 9 -9.48 -32.95 24.10
N LYS A 10 -8.36 -33.66 24.21
CA LYS A 10 -7.03 -33.13 23.89
C LYS A 10 -6.92 -32.70 22.43
N LEU A 11 -7.37 -33.56 21.50
CA LEU A 11 -7.40 -33.27 20.07
C LEU A 11 -8.30 -32.07 19.74
N PHE A 12 -9.50 -32.01 20.33
CA PHE A 12 -10.42 -30.90 20.09
C PHE A 12 -9.85 -29.56 20.58
N MET A 13 -9.24 -29.54 21.76
CA MET A 13 -8.61 -28.36 22.34
C MET A 13 -7.42 -27.89 21.48
N THR A 14 -6.58 -28.79 21.00
CA THR A 14 -5.44 -28.42 20.14
C THR A 14 -5.88 -27.88 18.79
N THR A 15 -6.86 -28.52 18.14
CA THR A 15 -7.35 -28.07 16.82
C THR A 15 -8.00 -26.69 16.93
N PHE A 16 -8.80 -26.46 17.97
CA PHE A 16 -9.42 -25.15 18.22
C PHE A 16 -8.37 -24.06 18.45
N LEU A 17 -7.30 -24.36 19.20
CA LEU A 17 -6.22 -23.42 19.48
C LEU A 17 -5.47 -23.03 18.19
N TRP A 18 -5.20 -23.99 17.32
CA TRP A 18 -4.59 -23.75 15.99
C TRP A 18 -5.49 -22.89 15.10
N ILE A 19 -6.80 -23.19 15.04
CA ILE A 19 -7.76 -22.42 14.24
C ILE A 19 -7.80 -20.96 14.72
N LEU A 20 -7.86 -20.73 16.03
CA LEU A 20 -7.87 -19.39 16.60
C LEU A 20 -6.59 -18.61 16.26
N LEU A 21 -5.43 -19.28 16.34
CA LEU A 21 -4.14 -18.67 16.02
C LEU A 21 -4.04 -18.28 14.54
N VAL A 22 -4.48 -19.15 13.63
CA VAL A 22 -4.54 -18.85 12.19
C VAL A 22 -5.48 -17.68 11.91
N LEU A 23 -6.62 -17.61 12.60
CA LEU A 23 -7.57 -16.50 12.44
C LEU A 23 -6.95 -15.17 12.86
N VAL A 24 -6.29 -15.14 14.02
CA VAL A 24 -5.59 -13.94 14.52
C VAL A 24 -4.42 -13.57 13.61
N ALA A 25 -3.66 -14.55 13.11
CA ALA A 25 -2.58 -14.32 12.16
C ALA A 25 -3.09 -13.78 10.81
N LEU A 26 -4.27 -14.22 10.35
CA LEU A 26 -4.90 -13.67 9.15
C LEU A 26 -5.34 -12.22 9.36
N LEU A 27 -6.06 -11.92 10.45
CA LEU A 27 -6.46 -10.54 10.75
C LEU A 27 -5.24 -9.63 10.99
N GLY A 28 -4.30 -10.09 11.80
CA GLY A 28 -3.06 -9.37 12.10
C GLY A 28 -2.17 -9.20 10.88
N GLY A 29 -2.08 -10.21 10.01
CA GLY A 29 -1.34 -10.16 8.77
C GLY A 29 -1.96 -9.23 7.74
N LEU A 30 -3.29 -9.13 7.69
CA LEU A 30 -3.98 -8.22 6.77
C LEU A 30 -3.82 -6.76 7.22
N VAL A 31 -4.02 -6.47 8.51
CA VAL A 31 -3.81 -5.13 9.07
C VAL A 31 -2.33 -4.73 9.04
N GLY A 32 -1.44 -5.62 9.48
CA GLY A 32 0.00 -5.41 9.50
C GLY A 32 0.58 -5.30 8.09
N GLY A 33 0.13 -6.14 7.16
CA GLY A 33 0.55 -6.12 5.76
C GLY A 33 0.17 -4.83 5.05
N VAL A 34 -1.07 -4.36 5.21
CA VAL A 34 -1.50 -3.07 4.64
C VAL A 34 -0.71 -1.90 5.24
N PHE A 35 -0.42 -1.93 6.54
CA PHE A 35 0.34 -0.86 7.20
C PHE A 35 1.82 -0.82 6.75
N ILE A 36 2.47 -1.98 6.66
CA ILE A 36 3.86 -2.08 6.19
C ILE A 36 3.94 -1.68 4.71
N ALA A 37 3.02 -2.17 3.87
CA ALA A 37 2.97 -1.82 2.46
C ALA A 37 2.82 -0.30 2.28
N ARG A 38 1.88 0.35 2.99
CA ARG A 38 1.74 1.82 2.99
C ARG A 38 3.06 2.54 3.28
N LYS A 39 3.79 2.10 4.31
CA LYS A 39 5.05 2.71 4.75
C LYS A 39 6.20 2.48 3.75
N GLN A 40 6.22 1.34 3.06
CA GLN A 40 7.17 1.06 1.99
C GLN A 40 6.87 1.88 0.72
N PHE A 41 5.59 1.95 0.32
CA PHE A 41 5.15 2.78 -0.80
C PHE A 41 5.47 4.26 -0.59
N GLU A 42 5.33 4.79 0.63
CA GLU A 42 5.71 6.19 0.93
C GLU A 42 7.22 6.44 0.79
N LYS A 43 8.08 5.48 1.16
CA LYS A 43 9.53 5.61 1.00
C LYS A 43 9.95 5.54 -0.46
N GLU A 44 9.44 4.57 -1.20
CA GLU A 44 9.83 4.39 -2.61
C GLU A 44 9.27 5.48 -3.53
N ILE A 45 8.01 5.90 -3.34
CA ILE A 45 7.42 7.01 -4.09
C ILE A 45 7.99 8.37 -3.63
N GLY A 46 8.44 8.45 -2.37
CA GLY A 46 9.07 9.64 -1.81
C GLY A 46 10.49 9.89 -2.29
N GLU A 47 11.30 8.84 -2.47
CA GLU A 47 12.69 8.98 -2.95
C GLU A 47 12.80 9.20 -4.47
N HIS A 48 11.85 8.65 -5.25
CA HIS A 48 11.71 8.96 -6.68
C HIS A 48 10.35 9.61 -6.94
N PRO A 49 10.23 10.94 -6.80
CA PRO A 49 9.02 11.63 -7.23
C PRO A 49 8.84 11.35 -8.71
N ARG A 50 7.90 10.46 -9.07
CA ARG A 50 7.54 10.12 -10.47
C ARG A 50 7.14 11.35 -11.29
N LEU A 51 6.89 12.46 -10.61
CA LEU A 51 6.69 13.79 -11.16
C LEU A 51 8.03 14.51 -11.19
N THR A 52 8.77 14.35 -12.28
CA THR A 52 9.86 15.25 -12.67
C THR A 52 9.45 15.99 -13.96
N PRO A 53 10.04 17.16 -14.25
CA PRO A 53 9.81 17.86 -15.52
C PRO A 53 10.10 16.97 -16.74
N GLU A 54 11.11 16.11 -16.65
CA GLU A 54 11.47 15.15 -17.70
C GLU A 54 10.41 14.05 -17.87
N ALA A 55 9.85 13.51 -16.79
CA ALA A 55 8.75 12.55 -16.89
C ALA A 55 7.49 13.18 -17.51
N ILE A 56 7.22 14.45 -17.20
CA ILE A 56 6.10 15.21 -17.80
C ILE A 56 6.36 15.49 -19.28
N ARG A 57 7.61 15.81 -19.64
CA ARG A 57 8.05 15.97 -21.03
C ARG A 57 7.87 14.67 -21.81
N GLU A 58 8.31 13.55 -21.25
CA GLU A 58 8.19 12.23 -21.88
C GLU A 58 6.72 11.83 -22.03
N MET A 59 5.90 12.02 -20.99
CA MET A 59 4.44 11.81 -21.04
C MET A 59 3.76 12.68 -22.10
N MET A 60 4.10 13.98 -22.21
CA MET A 60 3.54 14.86 -23.25
C MET A 60 4.08 14.53 -24.65
N SER A 61 5.34 14.13 -24.75
CA SER A 61 5.98 13.72 -26.00
C SER A 61 5.39 12.42 -26.53
N GLN A 62 5.04 11.47 -25.66
CA GLN A 62 4.32 10.25 -26.01
C GLN A 62 2.91 10.53 -26.56
N MET A 63 2.30 11.65 -26.17
CA MET A 63 1.01 12.10 -26.69
C MET A 63 1.13 12.88 -28.03
N GLY A 64 2.30 12.92 -28.66
CA GLY A 64 2.53 13.58 -29.95
C GLY A 64 2.58 15.12 -29.87
N GLN A 65 2.57 15.70 -28.67
CA GLN A 65 2.75 17.14 -28.49
C GLN A 65 4.25 17.44 -28.40
N LYS A 66 4.77 18.35 -29.23
CA LYS A 66 6.10 18.97 -29.02
C LYS A 66 5.97 19.93 -27.83
N PRO A 67 6.46 19.57 -26.63
CA PRO A 67 6.18 20.36 -25.45
C PRO A 67 7.15 21.56 -25.40
N SER A 68 6.63 22.75 -25.06
CA SER A 68 7.48 23.90 -24.68
C SER A 68 7.85 23.81 -23.20
N GLU A 69 9.09 24.14 -22.85
CA GLU A 69 9.62 24.11 -21.47
C GLU A 69 8.72 24.86 -20.48
N ALA A 70 8.14 25.98 -20.90
CA ALA A 70 7.22 26.77 -20.10
C ALA A 70 5.94 25.98 -19.73
N LYS A 71 5.40 25.18 -20.67
CA LYS A 71 4.19 24.40 -20.43
C LYS A 71 4.45 23.17 -19.56
N ILE A 72 5.63 22.57 -19.68
CA ILE A 72 6.10 21.51 -18.77
C ILE A 72 6.17 22.05 -17.34
N GLN A 73 6.81 23.21 -17.14
CA GLN A 73 6.92 23.84 -15.83
C GLN A 73 5.56 24.21 -15.22
N GLN A 74 4.63 24.77 -16.02
CA GLN A 74 3.29 25.11 -15.55
C GLN A 74 2.49 23.86 -15.16
N THR A 75 2.57 22.81 -15.98
CA THR A 75 1.92 21.52 -15.72
C THR A 75 2.49 20.87 -14.47
N TYR A 76 3.81 20.87 -14.32
CA TYR A 76 4.50 20.37 -13.12
C TYR A 76 3.99 21.04 -11.85
N ARG A 77 3.96 22.38 -11.82
CA ARG A 77 3.48 23.15 -10.67
C ARG A 77 2.02 22.82 -10.33
N ASN A 78 1.16 22.66 -11.34
CA ASN A 78 -0.25 22.31 -11.14
C ASN A 78 -0.41 20.90 -10.57
N ILE A 79 0.33 19.92 -11.10
CA ILE A 79 0.24 18.54 -10.62
C ILE A 79 0.80 18.41 -9.20
N ILE A 80 1.90 19.08 -8.86
CA ILE A 80 2.43 19.08 -7.49
C ILE A 80 1.44 19.71 -6.50
N LYS A 81 0.75 20.79 -6.91
CA LYS A 81 -0.29 21.43 -6.07
C LYS A 81 -1.47 20.48 -5.84
N GLN A 82 -1.88 19.72 -6.85
CA GLN A 82 -2.96 18.73 -6.75
C GLN A 82 -2.54 17.46 -6.00
N SER A 83 -1.32 16.95 -6.21
CA SER A 83 -0.83 15.75 -5.54
C SER A 83 -0.65 15.97 -4.04
N LYS A 84 -0.14 17.14 -3.63
CA LYS A 84 -0.09 17.55 -2.22
C LYS A 84 -1.49 17.62 -1.62
N ALA A 85 -2.46 18.19 -2.35
CA ALA A 85 -3.85 18.27 -1.89
C ALA A 85 -4.52 16.87 -1.78
N ALA A 86 -4.21 15.94 -2.69
CA ALA A 86 -4.72 14.57 -2.67
C ALA A 86 -4.09 13.73 -1.55
N ALA A 87 -2.78 13.86 -1.31
CA ALA A 87 -2.09 13.22 -0.19
C ALA A 87 -2.62 13.70 1.17
N THR A 88 -2.95 14.99 1.30
CA THR A 88 -3.58 15.51 2.53
C THR A 88 -5.03 15.06 2.71
N LYS A 89 -5.77 14.77 1.63
CA LYS A 89 -7.14 14.23 1.72
C LYS A 89 -7.18 12.75 2.09
N ALA A 90 -6.19 11.96 1.68
CA ALA A 90 -6.08 10.54 2.05
C ALA A 90 -5.62 10.32 3.51
N LYS A 91 -5.15 11.38 4.18
CA LYS A 91 -4.66 11.37 5.57
C LYS A 91 -5.71 11.87 6.59
N LYS A 92 -6.92 12.24 6.14
CA LYS A 92 -8.04 12.69 6.99
C LYS A 92 -9.13 11.62 6.99
#